data_AF-Q11IB7-F1
#
_entry.id   AF-Q11IB7-F1
#
_cell.length_a   1.000
_cell.length_b   1.000
_cell.length_c   1.000
_cell.angle_alpha   90.00
_cell.angle_beta   90.00
_cell.angle_gamma   90.00
#
_symmetry.space_group_name_H-M   'P 1'
#
loop_
_entity.id
_entity.type
_entity.pdbx_description
1 polymer ?
#
loop_
_entity_poly.entity_id
_entity_poly.type
_entity_poly.pdbx_seq_one_letter_code
_entity_poly.pdbx_strand_id
1 'polypeptide(L)'
;MTKWSPNSWRSKPIQQVPAYPDSAALAEVEGRMATYPPLVFAGEARKLKKQLAAVADGEAFLLQGGDCAESFSEHGADNIRDFFRVFLQMAVVLTFGGAQPVVKVGRIAGQFAKPRSSDSETKGDVTLPSYRGDIINGIDFTEAARIPDPARQEMAYRQSAATLNLLRAFAQGGYANLENVHKWMVGFLSDSPQAERYKALADRISETMDFMRAIGINAESHPSLRETDFYTSHEALLLGYEEALTRVDSTSGDWYATSGHMIWIGDRTRQPDHAHVEYARGIKNPLGLKCGPSLEPDTLIRLIDTLNPQNEPGRLTLIARFGADKVVDHLPKLLRAVEREGRRVVWSCDPMHGNTISLNGYKTRPFDRILKEVQTFFDVHRAEGTHPGGIHIEMTGKNVTECTGGARAISADDLQDRYHTHCDPRLNADQALELAFLVAELLKKDAAAHPERKIAAG
;
A
#
# COMPACT_ATOMS: atom_id res chain seq x y z
N MET A 1 11.72 30.06 -8.67
CA MET A 1 11.60 28.59 -8.55
C MET A 1 11.98 27.99 -9.90
N THR A 2 12.82 26.94 -9.92
CA THR A 2 13.10 26.19 -11.15
C THR A 2 11.83 25.53 -11.68
N LYS A 3 11.59 25.65 -12.98
CA LYS A 3 10.46 25.00 -13.66
C LYS A 3 10.60 23.48 -13.49
N TRP A 4 9.52 22.82 -13.08
CA TRP A 4 9.52 21.36 -12.91
C TRP A 4 9.54 20.67 -14.28
N SER A 5 10.24 19.54 -14.35
CA SER A 5 10.24 18.59 -15.45
C SER A 5 10.42 17.18 -14.88
N PRO A 6 10.08 16.11 -15.61
CA PRO A 6 10.28 14.74 -15.13
C PRO A 6 11.72 14.42 -14.68
N ASN A 7 12.72 15.16 -15.18
CA ASN A 7 14.13 14.99 -14.85
C ASN A 7 14.70 16.03 -13.86
N SER A 8 13.89 16.98 -13.34
CA SER A 8 14.40 18.04 -12.45
C SER A 8 15.00 17.49 -11.16
N TRP A 9 14.55 16.31 -10.72
CA TRP A 9 15.07 15.57 -9.57
C TRP A 9 16.56 15.21 -9.70
N ARG A 10 17.09 15.03 -10.92
CA ARG A 10 18.49 14.64 -11.14
C ARG A 10 19.50 15.70 -10.68
N SER A 11 19.03 16.94 -10.53
CA SER A 11 19.82 18.06 -9.99
C SER A 11 19.79 18.17 -8.46
N LYS A 12 19.03 17.30 -7.78
CA LYS A 12 18.86 17.32 -6.33
C LYS A 12 19.70 16.23 -5.66
N PRO A 13 20.09 16.42 -4.39
CA PRO A 13 20.60 15.33 -3.57
C PRO A 13 19.62 14.15 -3.54
N ILE A 14 20.13 12.93 -3.57
CA ILE A 14 19.33 11.71 -3.63
C ILE A 14 19.85 10.65 -2.66
N GLN A 15 18.95 9.87 -2.08
CA GLN A 15 19.24 8.79 -1.15
C GLN A 15 18.77 7.45 -1.72
N GLN A 16 19.33 6.34 -1.23
CA GLN A 16 18.85 4.97 -1.50
C GLN A 16 18.92 4.45 -2.94
N VAL A 17 19.56 5.19 -3.86
CA VAL A 17 19.75 4.76 -5.25
C VAL A 17 20.94 3.83 -5.42
N PRO A 18 20.88 2.87 -6.36
CA PRO A 18 22.00 1.99 -6.67
C PRO A 18 23.10 2.72 -7.43
N ALA A 19 24.34 2.26 -7.27
CA ALA A 19 25.47 2.62 -8.12
C ALA A 19 25.55 1.62 -9.29
N TYR A 20 24.91 1.94 -10.41
CA TYR A 20 25.03 1.13 -11.63
C TYR A 20 26.46 1.25 -12.21
N PRO A 21 27.08 0.14 -12.64
CA PRO A 21 28.46 0.15 -13.14
C PRO A 21 28.61 0.85 -14.49
N ASP A 22 27.55 0.87 -15.31
CA ASP A 22 27.52 1.50 -16.62
C ASP A 22 26.34 2.48 -16.73
N SER A 23 26.65 3.77 -16.70
CA SER A 23 25.66 4.85 -16.82
C SER A 23 25.08 4.98 -18.23
N ALA A 24 25.81 4.59 -19.27
CA ALA A 24 25.33 4.64 -20.65
C ALA A 24 24.29 3.53 -20.88
N ALA A 25 24.55 2.31 -20.39
CA ALA A 25 23.59 1.22 -20.42
C ALA A 25 22.31 1.56 -19.64
N LEU A 26 22.44 2.23 -18.49
CA LEU A 26 21.29 2.74 -17.73
C LEU A 26 20.46 3.73 -18.54
N ALA A 27 21.10 4.75 -19.12
CA ALA A 27 20.42 5.76 -19.93
C ALA A 27 19.75 5.15 -21.17
N GLU A 28 20.34 4.12 -21.78
CA GLU A 28 19.75 3.40 -22.90
C GLU A 28 18.46 2.67 -22.48
N VAL A 29 18.49 1.93 -21.36
CA VAL A 29 17.30 1.26 -20.82
C VAL A 29 16.19 2.28 -20.49
N GLU A 30 16.52 3.35 -19.76
CA GLU A 30 15.56 4.41 -19.41
C GLU A 30 14.97 5.05 -20.67
N GLY A 31 15.79 5.30 -21.70
CA GLY A 31 15.36 5.82 -23.00
C GLY A 31 14.41 4.88 -23.75
N ARG A 32 14.66 3.57 -23.74
CA ARG A 32 13.74 2.58 -24.33
C ARG A 32 12.43 2.53 -23.56
N MET A 33 12.47 2.46 -22.23
CA MET A 33 11.27 2.42 -21.38
C MET A 33 10.39 3.65 -21.55
N ALA A 34 10.98 4.82 -21.81
CA ALA A 34 10.24 6.04 -22.11
C ALA A 34 9.30 5.90 -23.33
N THR A 35 9.57 4.97 -24.24
CA THR A 35 8.74 4.67 -25.42
C THR A 35 7.63 3.66 -25.17
N TYR A 36 7.65 2.94 -24.04
CA TYR A 36 6.71 1.85 -23.78
C TYR A 36 5.31 2.38 -23.43
N PRO A 37 4.24 1.59 -23.61
CA PRO A 37 2.91 1.97 -23.14
C PRO A 37 2.88 2.25 -21.61
N PRO A 38 2.07 3.21 -21.14
CA PRO A 38 1.87 3.45 -19.71
C PRO A 38 1.22 2.23 -19.04
N LEU A 39 1.46 1.99 -17.75
CA LEU A 39 0.78 0.93 -17.00
C LEU A 39 -0.63 1.37 -16.57
N VAL A 40 -0.78 2.64 -16.21
CA VAL A 40 -2.07 3.23 -15.80
C VAL A 40 -2.42 4.46 -16.60
N PHE A 41 -3.72 4.73 -16.76
CA PHE A 41 -4.21 5.94 -17.40
C PHE A 41 -4.39 7.07 -16.38
N ALA A 42 -4.08 8.31 -16.77
CA ALA A 42 -4.17 9.49 -15.88
C ALA A 42 -5.60 9.71 -15.33
N GLY A 43 -6.63 9.39 -16.11
CA GLY A 43 -8.02 9.43 -15.65
C GLY A 43 -8.31 8.49 -14.46
N GLU A 44 -7.62 7.35 -14.38
CA GLU A 44 -7.75 6.41 -13.27
C GLU A 44 -7.11 6.96 -11.99
N ALA A 45 -5.94 7.61 -12.11
CA ALA A 45 -5.31 8.32 -10.99
C ALA A 45 -6.18 9.47 -10.47
N ARG A 46 -6.85 10.22 -11.36
CA ARG A 46 -7.85 11.24 -10.97
C ARG A 46 -9.05 10.64 -10.25
N LYS A 47 -9.56 9.50 -10.73
CA LYS A 47 -10.65 8.76 -10.07
C LYS A 47 -10.25 8.33 -8.66
N LEU A 48 -9.04 7.78 -8.50
CA LEU A 48 -8.49 7.44 -7.18
C LEU A 48 -8.36 8.67 -6.28
N LYS A 49 -7.82 9.79 -6.78
CA LYS A 49 -7.73 11.04 -6.01
C LYS A 49 -9.10 11.51 -5.49
N LYS A 50 -10.15 11.41 -6.32
CA LYS A 50 -11.54 11.72 -5.89
C LYS A 50 -12.03 10.78 -4.80
N GLN A 51 -11.75 9.48 -4.90
CA GLN A 51 -12.12 8.52 -3.86
C GLN A 51 -11.35 8.76 -2.54
N LEU A 52 -10.06 9.10 -2.63
CA LEU A 52 -9.26 9.51 -1.46
C LEU A 52 -9.70 10.84 -0.87
N ALA A 53 -10.34 11.72 -1.65
CA ALA A 53 -10.97 12.92 -1.10
C ALA A 53 -12.13 12.56 -0.17
N ALA A 54 -12.99 11.61 -0.57
CA ALA A 54 -14.05 11.08 0.30
C ALA A 54 -13.48 10.42 1.57
N VAL A 55 -12.31 9.77 1.47
CA VAL A 55 -11.60 9.25 2.65
C VAL A 55 -11.13 10.39 3.57
N ALA A 56 -10.56 11.46 3.02
CA ALA A 56 -10.14 12.62 3.80
C ALA A 56 -11.33 13.28 4.52
N ASP A 57 -12.53 13.17 3.95
CA ASP A 57 -13.77 13.76 4.47
C ASP A 57 -14.52 12.83 5.42
N GLY A 58 -14.01 11.62 5.67
CA GLY A 58 -14.64 10.66 6.58
C GLY A 58 -15.82 9.90 6.00
N GLU A 59 -15.98 9.94 4.68
CA GLU A 59 -17.07 9.29 3.93
C GLU A 59 -16.66 7.92 3.37
N ALA A 60 -15.37 7.56 3.45
CA ALA A 60 -14.83 6.29 2.97
C ALA A 60 -13.59 5.89 3.77
N PHE A 61 -13.15 4.64 3.62
CA PHE A 61 -11.96 4.09 4.27
C PHE A 61 -10.94 3.57 3.25
N LEU A 62 -9.66 3.85 3.44
CA LEU A 62 -8.57 3.34 2.61
C LEU A 62 -8.06 1.99 3.13
N LEU A 63 -8.13 0.96 2.29
CA LEU A 63 -7.37 -0.28 2.45
C LEU A 63 -6.22 -0.27 1.44
N GLN A 64 -4.99 -0.16 1.94
CA GLN A 64 -3.78 -0.33 1.15
C GLN A 64 -3.01 -1.58 1.60
N GLY A 65 -2.61 -2.45 0.68
CA GLY A 65 -2.00 -3.72 1.08
C GLY A 65 -1.40 -4.57 -0.03
N GLY A 66 -0.43 -5.42 0.31
CA GLY A 66 0.21 -6.38 -0.61
C GLY A 66 1.63 -6.71 -0.20
N ASP A 67 2.45 -7.14 -1.14
CA ASP A 67 3.80 -7.61 -0.81
C ASP A 67 4.70 -6.50 -0.24
N CYS A 68 5.69 -6.91 0.56
CA CYS A 68 6.74 -6.00 1.00
C CYS A 68 7.59 -5.55 -0.20
N ALA A 69 8.06 -6.53 -0.97
CA ALA A 69 8.65 -6.36 -2.28
C ALA A 69 8.19 -7.52 -3.17
N GLU A 70 7.73 -7.22 -4.38
CA GLU A 70 7.44 -8.21 -5.41
C GLU A 70 8.76 -8.82 -5.91
N SER A 71 8.71 -10.10 -6.29
CA SER A 71 9.87 -10.82 -6.84
C SER A 71 9.57 -11.39 -8.23
N PHE A 72 10.59 -11.44 -9.08
CA PHE A 72 10.53 -12.04 -10.41
C PHE A 72 10.33 -13.56 -10.34
N SER A 73 10.84 -14.23 -9.30
CA SER A 73 10.68 -15.67 -9.13
C SER A 73 9.28 -16.08 -8.65
N GLU A 74 8.56 -15.16 -7.99
CA GLU A 74 7.20 -15.41 -7.49
C GLU A 74 6.09 -14.94 -8.45
N HIS A 75 6.44 -14.64 -9.71
CA HIS A 75 5.49 -14.18 -10.72
C HIS A 75 4.64 -15.35 -11.27
N GLY A 76 3.48 -15.58 -10.66
CA GLY A 76 2.53 -16.60 -11.10
C GLY A 76 1.08 -16.12 -10.95
N ALA A 77 0.21 -16.56 -11.87
CA ALA A 77 -1.21 -16.18 -11.86
C ALA A 77 -1.91 -16.58 -10.55
N ASP A 78 -1.56 -17.73 -9.97
CA ASP A 78 -2.10 -18.19 -8.68
C ASP A 78 -1.72 -17.24 -7.54
N ASN A 79 -0.48 -16.75 -7.49
CA ASN A 79 -0.03 -15.81 -6.45
C ASN A 79 -0.80 -14.49 -6.54
N ILE A 80 -0.97 -13.96 -7.75
CA ILE A 80 -1.72 -12.72 -8.01
C ILE A 80 -3.20 -12.92 -7.62
N ARG A 81 -3.81 -14.03 -8.03
CA ARG A 81 -5.20 -14.38 -7.69
C ARG A 81 -5.39 -14.51 -6.19
N ASP A 82 -4.50 -15.22 -5.50
CA ASP A 82 -4.62 -15.49 -4.07
C ASP A 82 -4.43 -14.22 -3.24
N PHE A 83 -3.47 -13.35 -3.62
CA PHE A 83 -3.37 -12.00 -3.07
C PHE A 83 -4.68 -11.23 -3.27
N PHE A 84 -5.16 -11.14 -4.52
CA PHE A 84 -6.36 -10.37 -4.85
C PHE A 84 -7.59 -10.88 -4.09
N ARG A 85 -7.73 -12.20 -3.94
CA ARG A 85 -8.80 -12.83 -3.17
C ARG A 85 -8.80 -12.38 -1.71
N VAL A 86 -7.66 -12.50 -1.01
CA VAL A 86 -7.57 -12.11 0.40
C VAL A 86 -7.79 -10.61 0.56
N PHE A 87 -7.27 -9.80 -0.37
CA PHE A 87 -7.52 -8.37 -0.38
C PHE A 87 -9.01 -8.03 -0.49
N LEU A 88 -9.74 -8.68 -1.40
CA LEU A 88 -11.19 -8.47 -1.55
C LEU A 88 -11.97 -8.93 -0.32
N GLN A 89 -11.58 -10.06 0.29
CA GLN A 89 -12.20 -10.53 1.53
C GLN A 89 -12.04 -9.49 2.66
N MET A 90 -10.83 -8.92 2.84
CA MET A 90 -10.62 -7.82 3.79
C MET A 90 -11.49 -6.61 3.46
N ALA A 91 -11.54 -6.20 2.19
CA ALA A 91 -12.32 -5.05 1.75
C ALA A 91 -13.83 -5.23 2.04
N VAL A 92 -14.37 -6.42 1.82
CA VAL A 92 -15.77 -6.75 2.10
C VAL A 92 -16.05 -6.73 3.61
N VAL A 93 -15.17 -7.31 4.43
CA VAL A 93 -15.27 -7.27 5.91
C VAL A 93 -15.30 -5.81 6.40
N LEU A 94 -14.39 -4.98 5.91
CA LEU A 94 -14.30 -3.57 6.27
C LEU A 94 -15.52 -2.77 5.79
N THR A 95 -15.98 -3.02 4.56
CA THR A 95 -17.15 -2.33 3.98
C THR A 95 -18.40 -2.63 4.81
N PHE A 96 -18.65 -3.92 5.08
CA PHE A 96 -19.84 -4.34 5.81
C PHE A 96 -19.80 -3.94 7.28
N GLY A 97 -18.66 -4.13 7.95
CA GLY A 97 -18.54 -3.82 9.38
C GLY A 97 -18.38 -2.33 9.67
N GLY A 98 -17.72 -1.58 8.79
CA GLY A 98 -17.56 -0.13 8.89
C GLY A 98 -18.70 0.68 8.30
N ALA A 99 -19.62 0.04 7.55
CA ALA A 99 -20.77 0.67 6.89
C ALA A 99 -20.41 1.90 6.03
N GLN A 100 -19.29 1.83 5.32
CA GLN A 100 -18.79 2.88 4.44
C GLN A 100 -18.00 2.28 3.26
N PRO A 101 -17.88 2.98 2.12
CA PRO A 101 -17.06 2.54 1.00
C PRO A 101 -15.60 2.30 1.39
N VAL A 102 -14.99 1.25 0.83
CA VAL A 102 -13.56 0.98 0.99
C VAL A 102 -12.82 1.23 -0.33
N VAL A 103 -11.84 2.15 -0.32
CA VAL A 103 -10.93 2.41 -1.44
C VAL A 103 -9.81 1.37 -1.41
N LYS A 104 -9.64 0.62 -2.50
CA LYS A 104 -8.79 -0.58 -2.58
C LYS A 104 -7.51 -0.29 -3.36
N VAL A 105 -6.38 -0.21 -2.67
CA VAL A 105 -5.07 0.10 -3.28
C VAL A 105 -4.06 -1.02 -3.01
N GLY A 106 -3.72 -1.78 -4.03
CA GLY A 106 -2.71 -2.84 -3.93
C GLY A 106 -1.28 -2.31 -3.88
N ARG A 107 -0.42 -2.95 -3.09
CA ARG A 107 1.05 -2.87 -3.23
C ARG A 107 1.49 -3.95 -4.22
N ILE A 108 1.26 -3.69 -5.51
CA ILE A 108 1.39 -4.69 -6.56
C ILE A 108 1.59 -4.03 -7.93
N ALA A 109 2.18 -4.76 -8.87
CA ALA A 109 2.52 -4.32 -10.22
C ALA A 109 3.50 -3.13 -10.25
N GLY A 110 4.47 -3.09 -9.34
CA GLY A 110 5.51 -2.05 -9.34
C GLY A 110 6.38 -2.01 -8.07
N GLN A 111 6.04 -2.78 -7.04
CA GLN A 111 6.68 -2.75 -5.73
C GLN A 111 7.96 -3.60 -5.71
N PHE A 112 8.88 -3.35 -6.65
CA PHE A 112 10.11 -4.15 -6.82
C PHE A 112 11.34 -3.54 -6.15
N ALA A 113 11.32 -2.27 -5.76
CA ALA A 113 12.46 -1.58 -5.17
C ALA A 113 12.30 -1.50 -3.65
N LYS A 114 13.42 -1.66 -2.91
CA LYS A 114 13.43 -1.61 -1.45
C LYS A 114 14.57 -0.74 -0.91
N PRO A 115 14.29 0.21 0.01
CA PRO A 115 15.34 0.95 0.69
C PRO A 115 16.02 0.08 1.74
N ARG A 116 17.32 0.31 1.98
CA ARG A 116 18.15 -0.46 2.90
C ARG A 116 18.76 0.43 3.97
N SER A 117 18.92 -0.13 5.16
CA SER A 117 19.57 0.57 6.28
C SER A 117 21.10 0.58 6.17
N SER A 118 21.66 -0.30 5.34
CA SER A 118 23.09 -0.40 5.03
C SER A 118 23.26 -0.69 3.55
N ASP A 119 24.28 -0.11 2.93
CA ASP A 119 24.62 -0.33 1.52
C ASP A 119 25.22 -1.72 1.29
N SER A 120 25.74 -2.35 2.33
CA SER A 120 26.31 -3.70 2.31
C SER A 120 25.62 -4.67 3.27
N GLU A 121 25.73 -5.95 2.96
CA GLU A 121 25.29 -7.11 3.75
C GLU A 121 26.48 -8.05 3.94
N THR A 122 26.71 -8.50 5.17
CA THR A 122 27.82 -9.40 5.53
C THR A 122 27.25 -10.74 6.02
N LYS A 123 27.75 -11.84 5.47
CA LYS A 123 27.47 -13.21 5.95
C LYS A 123 28.78 -13.96 6.11
N GLY A 124 29.12 -14.34 7.35
CA GLY A 124 30.45 -14.84 7.67
C GLY A 124 31.51 -13.80 7.33
N ASP A 125 32.53 -14.20 6.57
CA ASP A 125 33.66 -13.33 6.18
C ASP A 125 33.43 -12.57 4.87
N VAL A 126 32.28 -12.77 4.20
CA VAL A 126 31.98 -12.18 2.90
C VAL A 126 31.03 -10.99 3.06
N THR A 127 31.40 -9.84 2.48
CA THR A 127 30.58 -8.62 2.45
C THR A 127 30.27 -8.25 1.00
N LEU A 128 28.99 -8.12 0.68
CA LEU A 128 28.49 -7.78 -0.65
C LEU A 128 27.53 -6.58 -0.61
N PRO A 129 27.24 -5.91 -1.73
CA PRO A 129 26.16 -4.94 -1.79
C PRO A 129 24.84 -5.54 -1.30
N SER A 130 24.08 -4.75 -0.55
CA SER A 130 22.74 -5.15 -0.11
C SER A 130 21.83 -5.42 -1.31
N TYR A 131 20.99 -6.46 -1.21
CA TYR A 131 19.85 -6.64 -2.10
C TYR A 131 18.89 -5.45 -1.99
N ARG A 132 18.56 -4.79 -3.11
CA ARG A 132 17.68 -3.60 -3.13
C ARG A 132 16.35 -3.86 -3.83
N GLY A 133 16.01 -5.12 -4.02
CA GLY A 133 14.82 -5.52 -4.77
C GLY A 133 15.14 -5.89 -6.21
N ASP A 134 14.29 -6.73 -6.81
CA ASP A 134 14.59 -7.42 -8.07
C ASP A 134 14.75 -6.49 -9.27
N ILE A 135 14.20 -5.28 -9.21
CA ILE A 135 14.38 -4.22 -10.21
C ILE A 135 15.81 -3.65 -10.24
N ILE A 136 16.60 -3.87 -9.19
CA ILE A 136 17.97 -3.37 -9.08
C ILE A 136 18.98 -4.51 -9.21
N ASN A 137 18.91 -5.52 -8.35
CA ASN A 137 19.87 -6.62 -8.29
C ASN A 137 19.21 -7.93 -7.83
N GLY A 138 19.95 -9.03 -7.90
CA GLY A 138 19.52 -10.36 -7.51
C GLY A 138 19.61 -10.61 -6.01
N ILE A 139 18.79 -11.54 -5.54
CA ILE A 139 18.63 -11.88 -4.13
C ILE A 139 19.79 -12.73 -3.57
N ASP A 140 20.35 -13.57 -4.44
CA ASP A 140 21.44 -14.50 -4.12
C ASP A 140 22.63 -13.75 -3.52
N PHE A 141 23.26 -14.35 -2.51
CA PHE A 141 24.41 -13.76 -1.84
C PHE A 141 25.70 -14.12 -2.59
N THR A 142 25.79 -13.67 -3.84
CA THR A 142 26.96 -13.83 -4.71
C THR A 142 27.35 -12.49 -5.31
N GLU A 143 28.64 -12.29 -5.60
CA GLU A 143 29.14 -11.04 -6.18
C GLU A 143 28.39 -10.67 -7.46
N ALA A 144 28.26 -11.62 -8.39
CA ALA A 144 27.55 -11.41 -9.66
C ALA A 144 26.08 -11.01 -9.47
N ALA A 145 25.35 -11.67 -8.56
CA ALA A 145 23.94 -11.37 -8.34
C ALA A 145 23.74 -9.98 -7.72
N ARG A 146 24.69 -9.47 -6.93
CA ARG A 146 24.55 -8.21 -6.20
C ARG A 146 24.93 -6.96 -7.01
N ILE A 147 25.53 -7.12 -8.19
CA ILE A 147 25.79 -6.01 -9.11
C ILE A 147 24.46 -5.47 -9.65
N PRO A 148 24.19 -4.14 -9.53
CA PRO A 148 23.02 -3.54 -10.13
C PRO A 148 22.99 -3.69 -11.65
N ASP A 149 21.87 -4.16 -12.19
CA ASP A 149 21.69 -4.42 -13.63
C ASP A 149 20.50 -3.59 -14.17
N PRO A 150 20.75 -2.59 -15.04
CA PRO A 150 19.69 -1.77 -15.61
C PRO A 150 18.60 -2.56 -16.35
N ALA A 151 18.93 -3.70 -16.96
CA ALA A 151 17.96 -4.50 -17.72
C ALA A 151 16.81 -5.03 -16.83
N ARG A 152 17.02 -5.12 -15.52
CA ARG A 152 15.97 -5.48 -14.55
C ARG A 152 14.81 -4.49 -14.50
N GLN A 153 15.03 -3.22 -14.89
CA GLN A 153 13.94 -2.23 -14.99
C GLN A 153 12.92 -2.59 -16.07
N GLU A 154 13.38 -3.09 -17.22
CA GLU A 154 12.48 -3.59 -18.27
C GLU A 154 11.73 -4.85 -17.82
N MET A 155 12.38 -5.72 -17.03
CA MET A 155 11.73 -6.93 -16.52
C MET A 155 10.64 -6.58 -15.51
N ALA A 156 10.93 -5.64 -14.60
CA ALA A 156 9.94 -5.09 -13.68
C ALA A 156 8.75 -4.49 -14.44
N TYR A 157 8.98 -3.69 -15.50
CA TYR A 157 7.90 -3.18 -16.35
C TYR A 157 7.03 -4.29 -16.96
N ARG A 158 7.65 -5.32 -17.56
CA ARG A 158 6.92 -6.42 -18.19
C ARG A 158 6.08 -7.20 -17.19
N GLN A 159 6.64 -7.46 -16.00
CA GLN A 159 5.93 -8.14 -14.92
C GLN A 159 4.78 -7.28 -14.37
N SER A 160 5.01 -5.99 -14.18
CA SER A 160 3.96 -5.04 -13.80
C SER A 160 2.82 -5.03 -14.80
N ALA A 161 3.11 -4.96 -16.11
CA ALA A 161 2.11 -4.96 -17.16
C ALA A 161 1.27 -6.25 -17.16
N ALA A 162 1.92 -7.41 -17.07
CA ALA A 162 1.24 -8.71 -17.01
C ALA A 162 0.37 -8.84 -15.75
N THR A 163 0.90 -8.44 -14.60
CA THR A 163 0.19 -8.49 -13.31
C THR A 163 -1.02 -7.57 -13.32
N LEU A 164 -0.87 -6.32 -13.78
CA LEU A 164 -1.95 -5.36 -13.85
C LEU A 164 -3.04 -5.77 -14.84
N ASN A 165 -2.66 -6.34 -15.99
CA ASN A 165 -3.63 -6.89 -16.93
C ASN A 165 -4.50 -7.99 -16.29
N LEU A 166 -3.88 -8.91 -15.54
CA LEU A 166 -4.61 -9.97 -14.84
C LEU A 166 -5.50 -9.41 -13.72
N LEU A 167 -5.01 -8.43 -12.94
CA LEU A 167 -5.81 -7.77 -11.91
C LEU A 167 -7.03 -7.05 -12.48
N ARG A 168 -6.89 -6.36 -13.62
CA ARG A 168 -8.01 -5.74 -14.33
C ARG A 168 -9.04 -6.78 -14.77
N ALA A 169 -8.58 -7.91 -15.30
CA ALA A 169 -9.46 -9.02 -15.67
C ALA A 169 -10.20 -9.61 -14.45
N PHE A 170 -9.57 -9.73 -13.28
CA PHE A 170 -10.28 -10.16 -12.07
C PHE A 170 -11.26 -9.12 -11.53
N ALA A 171 -10.86 -7.85 -11.52
CA ALA A 171 -11.66 -6.74 -11.00
C ALA A 171 -12.93 -6.47 -11.81
N GLN A 172 -12.88 -6.68 -13.14
CA GLN A 172 -13.99 -6.39 -14.06
C GLN A 172 -14.66 -7.65 -14.62
N GLY A 173 -13.94 -8.78 -14.73
CA GLY A 173 -14.40 -10.01 -15.37
C GLY A 173 -15.24 -10.95 -14.47
N GLY A 174 -15.81 -10.43 -13.37
CA GLY A 174 -16.72 -11.17 -12.49
C GLY A 174 -16.06 -11.91 -11.33
N TYR A 175 -14.72 -11.98 -11.26
CA TYR A 175 -14.03 -12.50 -10.08
C TYR A 175 -14.23 -11.60 -8.86
N ALA A 176 -14.58 -10.32 -9.02
CA ALA A 176 -14.92 -9.41 -7.93
C ALA A 176 -16.43 -9.27 -7.66
N ASN A 177 -17.27 -10.11 -8.29
CA ASN A 177 -18.73 -10.04 -8.10
C ASN A 177 -19.13 -10.44 -6.67
N LEU A 178 -19.87 -9.56 -5.99
CA LEU A 178 -20.33 -9.78 -4.62
C LEU A 178 -21.22 -11.03 -4.46
N GLU A 179 -21.88 -11.50 -5.51
CA GLU A 179 -22.64 -12.76 -5.46
C GLU A 179 -21.74 -14.00 -5.29
N ASN A 180 -20.43 -13.89 -5.61
CA ASN A 180 -19.46 -14.95 -5.41
C ASN A 180 -18.78 -14.91 -4.03
N VAL A 181 -19.17 -13.97 -3.15
CA VAL A 181 -18.55 -13.75 -1.84
C VAL A 181 -18.51 -15.02 -1.00
N HIS A 182 -19.57 -15.84 -0.99
CA HIS A 182 -19.58 -17.13 -0.32
C HIS A 182 -18.55 -18.13 -0.88
N LYS A 183 -18.31 -18.13 -2.20
CA LYS A 183 -17.30 -19.01 -2.84
C LYS A 183 -15.88 -18.63 -2.40
N TRP A 184 -15.59 -17.34 -2.25
CA TRP A 184 -14.28 -16.91 -1.77
C TRP A 184 -14.10 -17.19 -0.29
N MET A 185 -15.15 -17.00 0.52
CA MET A 185 -15.02 -17.05 1.99
C MET A 185 -15.07 -18.47 2.56
N VAL A 186 -15.86 -19.39 1.99
CA VAL A 186 -16.04 -20.73 2.59
C VAL A 186 -14.94 -21.71 2.19
N GLY A 187 -14.35 -21.59 0.99
CA GLY A 187 -13.37 -22.57 0.49
C GLY A 187 -11.99 -22.54 1.16
N PHE A 188 -11.65 -21.52 1.96
CA PHE A 188 -10.28 -21.30 2.44
C PHE A 188 -10.13 -21.39 3.97
N LEU A 189 -11.23 -21.40 4.71
CA LEU A 189 -11.22 -21.21 6.16
C LEU A 189 -11.78 -22.41 6.94
N SER A 190 -12.05 -23.56 6.31
CA SER A 190 -12.58 -24.74 7.01
C SER A 190 -11.74 -25.15 8.22
N ASP A 191 -10.43 -24.86 8.19
CA ASP A 191 -9.46 -25.18 9.26
C ASP A 191 -8.94 -23.93 9.99
N SER A 192 -9.65 -22.80 9.90
CA SER A 192 -9.27 -21.53 10.53
C SER A 192 -10.02 -21.33 11.86
N PRO A 193 -9.35 -20.93 12.95
CA PRO A 193 -10.02 -20.61 14.22
C PRO A 193 -11.11 -19.55 14.10
N GLN A 194 -11.03 -18.69 13.07
CA GLN A 194 -11.99 -17.61 12.82
C GLN A 194 -13.16 -18.02 11.91
N ALA A 195 -13.23 -19.28 11.45
CA ALA A 195 -14.19 -19.74 10.43
C ALA A 195 -15.65 -19.39 10.75
N GLU A 196 -16.07 -19.54 12.01
CA GLU A 196 -17.44 -19.25 12.45
C GLU A 196 -17.80 -17.76 12.27
N ARG A 197 -16.87 -16.86 12.61
CA ARG A 197 -17.07 -15.41 12.45
C ARG A 197 -17.16 -15.02 10.99
N TYR A 198 -16.37 -15.66 10.11
CA TYR A 198 -16.48 -15.49 8.66
C TYR A 198 -17.80 -16.01 8.13
N LYS A 199 -18.22 -17.21 8.54
CA LYS A 199 -19.49 -17.80 8.11
C LYS A 199 -20.66 -16.89 8.49
N ALA A 200 -20.70 -16.39 9.73
CA ALA A 200 -21.75 -15.47 10.16
C ALA A 200 -21.78 -14.16 9.34
N LEU A 201 -20.62 -13.61 8.98
CA LEU A 201 -20.57 -12.45 8.08
C LEU A 201 -21.04 -12.81 6.67
N ALA A 202 -20.60 -13.96 6.15
CA ALA A 202 -20.98 -14.47 4.84
C ALA A 202 -22.49 -14.60 4.70
N ASP A 203 -23.12 -15.22 5.68
CA ASP A 203 -24.56 -15.44 5.73
C ASP A 203 -25.31 -14.11 5.72
N ARG A 204 -24.85 -13.14 6.52
CA ARG A 204 -25.45 -11.78 6.54
C ARG A 204 -25.29 -11.02 5.23
N ILE A 205 -24.16 -11.18 4.54
CA ILE A 205 -23.97 -10.56 3.22
C ILE A 205 -24.90 -11.22 2.21
N SER A 206 -25.02 -12.55 2.22
CA SER A 206 -25.94 -13.29 1.37
C SER A 206 -27.39 -12.84 1.59
N GLU A 207 -27.83 -12.74 2.85
CA GLU A 207 -29.17 -12.22 3.20
C GLU A 207 -29.38 -10.79 2.67
N THR A 208 -28.36 -9.93 2.77
CA THR A 208 -28.41 -8.56 2.25
C THR A 208 -28.54 -8.55 0.73
N MET A 209 -27.78 -9.40 0.03
CA MET A 209 -27.85 -9.53 -1.43
C MET A 209 -29.20 -10.10 -1.89
N ASP A 210 -29.77 -11.05 -1.16
CA ASP A 210 -31.10 -11.59 -1.44
C ASP A 210 -32.19 -10.54 -1.23
N PHE A 211 -32.09 -9.71 -0.19
CA PHE A 211 -32.95 -8.54 0.00
C PHE A 211 -32.82 -7.54 -1.16
N MET A 212 -31.60 -7.18 -1.55
CA MET A 212 -31.34 -6.28 -2.68
C MET A 212 -31.96 -6.83 -3.96
N ARG A 213 -31.81 -8.13 -4.23
CA ARG A 213 -32.42 -8.81 -5.38
C ARG A 213 -33.96 -8.74 -5.31
N ALA A 214 -34.55 -8.97 -4.15
CA ALA A 214 -36.00 -8.92 -3.95
C ALA A 214 -36.60 -7.52 -4.23
N ILE A 215 -35.82 -6.46 -4.06
CA ILE A 215 -36.22 -5.07 -4.38
C ILE A 215 -35.73 -4.59 -5.76
N GLY A 216 -35.20 -5.48 -6.61
CA GLY A 216 -34.82 -5.18 -7.99
C GLY A 216 -33.36 -4.71 -8.19
N ILE A 217 -32.53 -4.74 -7.14
CA ILE A 217 -31.12 -4.36 -7.19
C ILE A 217 -30.27 -5.63 -7.30
N ASN A 218 -29.69 -5.90 -8.46
CA ASN A 218 -28.86 -7.10 -8.70
C ASN A 218 -27.66 -6.78 -9.62
N ALA A 219 -26.80 -7.77 -9.85
CA ALA A 219 -25.57 -7.60 -10.63
C ALA A 219 -25.81 -7.29 -12.13
N GLU A 220 -27.01 -7.56 -12.66
CA GLU A 220 -27.38 -7.19 -14.04
C GLU A 220 -27.85 -5.74 -14.13
N SER A 221 -28.63 -5.27 -13.14
CA SER A 221 -29.13 -3.88 -13.10
C SER A 221 -28.12 -2.89 -12.51
N HIS A 222 -27.17 -3.34 -11.69
CA HIS A 222 -26.17 -2.50 -11.02
C HIS A 222 -24.75 -3.08 -11.17
N PRO A 223 -23.96 -2.58 -12.16
CA PRO A 223 -22.59 -3.03 -12.39
C PRO A 223 -21.66 -2.92 -11.17
N SER A 224 -21.95 -2.00 -10.24
CA SER A 224 -21.22 -1.83 -8.98
C SER A 224 -21.27 -3.03 -8.03
N LEU A 225 -22.20 -3.98 -8.24
CA LEU A 225 -22.24 -5.25 -7.52
C LEU A 225 -21.36 -6.33 -8.17
N ARG A 226 -21.09 -6.19 -9.48
CA ARG A 226 -20.35 -7.16 -10.29
C ARG A 226 -18.86 -6.86 -10.37
N GLU A 227 -18.53 -5.57 -10.36
CA GLU A 227 -17.19 -5.07 -10.63
C GLU A 227 -16.71 -4.20 -9.47
N THR A 228 -15.39 -4.08 -9.35
CA THR A 228 -14.82 -3.20 -8.32
C THR A 228 -13.61 -2.46 -8.86
N ASP A 229 -13.43 -1.22 -8.43
CA ASP A 229 -12.18 -0.51 -8.69
C ASP A 229 -11.07 -1.09 -7.83
N PHE A 230 -9.93 -1.40 -8.46
CA PHE A 230 -8.71 -1.81 -7.78
C PHE A 230 -7.53 -1.03 -8.36
N TYR A 231 -6.81 -0.36 -7.46
CA TYR A 231 -5.69 0.49 -7.83
C TYR A 231 -4.37 -0.15 -7.44
N THR A 232 -3.28 0.33 -8.03
CA THR A 232 -1.92 -0.12 -7.76
C THR A 232 -1.09 0.99 -7.16
N SER A 233 -0.13 0.60 -6.33
CA SER A 233 0.79 1.51 -5.69
C SER A 233 2.13 0.87 -5.39
N HIS A 234 3.16 1.71 -5.37
CA HIS A 234 4.51 1.33 -4.97
C HIS A 234 5.29 2.54 -4.44
N GLU A 235 6.43 2.26 -3.80
CA GLU A 235 7.37 3.31 -3.39
C GLU A 235 8.07 3.86 -4.62
N ALA A 236 8.00 5.17 -4.82
CA ALA A 236 8.71 5.87 -5.90
C ALA A 236 10.21 5.96 -5.60
N LEU A 237 10.90 4.83 -5.47
CA LEU A 237 12.28 4.77 -4.96
C LEU A 237 13.32 4.96 -6.07
N LEU A 238 13.16 4.22 -7.17
CA LEU A 238 14.09 4.24 -8.31
C LEU A 238 13.63 5.27 -9.35
N LEU A 239 14.01 6.53 -9.15
CA LEU A 239 13.46 7.66 -9.92
C LEU A 239 13.72 7.61 -11.43
N GLY A 240 14.75 6.90 -11.89
CA GLY A 240 14.96 6.64 -13.33
C GLY A 240 13.82 5.84 -13.97
N TYR A 241 13.33 4.82 -13.25
CA TYR A 241 12.15 4.04 -13.65
C TYR A 241 10.88 4.89 -13.65
N GLU A 242 10.69 5.70 -12.60
CA GLU A 242 9.53 6.58 -12.48
C GLU A 242 9.52 7.67 -13.56
N GLU A 243 10.67 8.29 -13.83
CA GLU A 243 10.85 9.27 -14.89
C GLU A 243 10.51 8.68 -16.27
N ALA A 244 11.04 7.50 -16.59
CA ALA A 244 10.77 6.82 -17.87
C ALA A 244 9.26 6.52 -18.06
N LEU A 245 8.54 6.27 -16.98
CA LEU A 245 7.09 6.03 -17.00
C LEU A 245 6.26 7.27 -16.69
N THR A 246 6.84 8.47 -16.73
CA THR A 246 6.11 9.73 -16.54
C THR A 246 5.59 10.27 -17.87
N ARG A 247 4.29 10.55 -17.96
CA ARG A 247 3.62 10.97 -19.21
C ARG A 247 2.79 12.23 -19.02
N VAL A 248 2.66 12.99 -20.10
CA VAL A 248 1.68 14.08 -20.19
C VAL A 248 0.32 13.46 -20.50
N ASP A 249 -0.68 13.78 -19.68
CA ASP A 249 -2.06 13.43 -19.94
C ASP A 249 -2.60 14.27 -21.11
N SER A 250 -3.10 13.61 -22.15
CA SER A 250 -3.60 14.29 -23.35
C SER A 250 -4.83 15.17 -23.09
N THR A 251 -5.57 14.93 -22.00
CA THR A 251 -6.79 15.70 -21.69
C THR A 251 -6.53 16.97 -20.86
N SER A 252 -5.55 16.94 -19.95
CA SER A 252 -5.26 18.06 -19.03
C SER A 252 -3.95 18.78 -19.32
N GLY A 253 -3.01 18.14 -20.03
CA GLY A 253 -1.64 18.64 -20.19
C GLY A 253 -0.76 18.48 -18.95
N ASP A 254 -1.28 17.86 -17.88
CA ASP A 254 -0.56 17.59 -16.65
C ASP A 254 0.32 16.35 -16.73
N TRP A 255 1.34 16.28 -15.89
CA TRP A 255 2.23 15.12 -15.77
C TRP A 255 1.71 14.10 -14.76
N TYR A 256 1.77 12.82 -15.11
CA TYR A 256 1.46 11.69 -14.24
C TYR A 256 2.57 10.66 -14.31
N ALA A 257 2.96 10.12 -13.15
CA ALA A 257 3.68 8.85 -13.07
C ALA A 257 2.71 7.74 -13.48
N THR A 258 2.93 7.15 -14.66
CA THR A 258 2.06 6.09 -15.18
C THR A 258 2.56 4.69 -14.85
N SER A 259 3.51 4.59 -13.92
CA SER A 259 4.00 3.36 -13.31
C SER A 259 3.00 2.76 -12.30
N GLY A 260 2.18 3.59 -11.66
CA GLY A 260 1.18 3.17 -10.67
C GLY A 260 0.13 4.26 -10.47
N HIS A 261 -1.03 3.90 -9.91
CA HIS A 261 -2.12 4.86 -9.70
C HIS A 261 -1.78 5.85 -8.59
N MET A 262 -1.29 5.33 -7.46
CA MET A 262 -0.76 6.07 -6.33
C MET A 262 0.71 5.68 -6.15
N ILE A 263 1.58 6.63 -5.84
CA ILE A 263 2.96 6.32 -5.45
C ILE A 263 3.28 6.99 -4.11
N TRP A 264 4.17 6.42 -3.31
CA TRP A 264 4.57 7.03 -2.04
C TRP A 264 6.06 7.33 -1.93
N ILE A 265 6.39 8.28 -1.07
CA ILE A 265 7.75 8.57 -0.63
C ILE A 265 8.00 7.87 0.71
N GLY A 266 9.08 7.09 0.78
CA GLY A 266 9.48 6.34 1.96
C GLY A 266 10.05 7.20 3.08
N ASP A 267 10.14 6.63 4.29
CA ASP A 267 10.62 7.35 5.47
C ASP A 267 12.10 7.75 5.37
N ARG A 268 12.88 7.04 4.53
CA ARG A 268 14.31 7.29 4.27
C ARG A 268 14.58 8.24 3.10
N THR A 269 13.54 8.63 2.37
CA THR A 269 13.63 9.40 1.11
C THR A 269 12.76 10.66 1.11
N ARG A 270 12.18 11.04 2.25
CA ARG A 270 11.28 12.20 2.41
C ARG A 270 11.96 13.50 2.82
N GLN A 271 13.25 13.67 2.52
CA GLN A 271 13.95 14.91 2.82
C GLN A 271 13.38 16.04 1.94
N PRO A 272 12.94 17.20 2.50
CA PRO A 272 12.19 18.21 1.75
C PRO A 272 12.90 18.79 0.51
N ASP A 273 14.23 18.81 0.51
CA ASP A 273 15.08 19.40 -0.52
C ASP A 273 15.69 18.36 -1.49
N HIS A 274 15.33 17.09 -1.35
CA HIS A 274 15.90 15.97 -2.11
C HIS A 274 15.04 15.56 -3.33
N ALA A 275 15.65 14.72 -4.16
CA ALA A 275 15.15 14.26 -5.45
C ALA A 275 13.74 13.66 -5.40
N HIS A 276 13.42 12.82 -4.42
CA HIS A 276 12.12 12.15 -4.31
C HIS A 276 10.96 13.14 -4.12
N VAL A 277 11.16 14.15 -3.27
CA VAL A 277 10.18 15.22 -3.06
C VAL A 277 10.09 16.12 -4.30
N GLU A 278 11.22 16.45 -4.93
CA GLU A 278 11.23 17.22 -6.19
C GLU A 278 10.49 16.50 -7.32
N TYR A 279 10.69 15.19 -7.47
CA TYR A 279 9.97 14.39 -8.46
C TYR A 279 8.46 14.40 -8.17
N ALA A 280 8.07 14.07 -6.94
CA ALA A 280 6.68 13.94 -6.56
C ALA A 280 5.89 15.26 -6.61
N ARG A 281 6.53 16.43 -6.41
CA ARG A 281 5.83 17.72 -6.39
C ARG A 281 5.15 18.06 -7.73
N GLY A 282 5.67 17.55 -8.84
CA GLY A 282 5.18 17.94 -10.18
C GLY A 282 4.28 16.93 -10.87
N ILE A 283 4.23 15.68 -10.43
CA ILE A 283 3.23 14.71 -10.92
C ILE A 283 1.87 14.96 -10.24
N LYS A 284 0.77 14.57 -10.90
CA LYS A 284 -0.61 14.78 -10.42
C LYS A 284 -1.29 13.55 -9.80
N ASN A 285 -0.60 12.42 -9.71
CA ASN A 285 -1.07 11.23 -8.98
C ASN A 285 -1.43 11.57 -7.53
N PRO A 286 -2.39 10.88 -6.90
CA PRO A 286 -2.44 10.86 -5.44
C PRO A 286 -1.13 10.30 -4.88
N LEU A 287 -0.63 10.92 -3.81
CA LEU A 287 0.66 10.63 -3.20
C LEU A 287 0.50 10.03 -1.81
N GLY A 288 1.41 9.13 -1.45
CA GLY A 288 1.64 8.73 -0.05
C GLY A 288 2.94 9.33 0.51
N LEU A 289 2.99 9.53 1.82
CA LEU A 289 4.19 9.97 2.53
C LEU A 289 4.30 9.18 3.83
N LYS A 290 5.37 8.38 3.99
CA LYS A 290 5.61 7.66 5.25
C LYS A 290 5.96 8.65 6.37
N CYS A 291 5.29 8.54 7.50
CA CYS A 291 5.50 9.35 8.70
C CYS A 291 6.03 8.46 9.83
N GLY A 292 7.36 8.44 10.00
CA GLY A 292 8.02 7.74 11.10
C GLY A 292 8.33 8.61 12.32
N PRO A 293 8.87 8.03 13.41
CA PRO A 293 9.17 8.74 14.66
C PRO A 293 10.13 9.93 14.56
N SER A 294 10.91 10.03 13.47
CA SER A 294 11.84 11.15 13.23
C SER A 294 11.20 12.35 12.53
N LEU A 295 9.92 12.28 12.17
CA LEU A 295 9.24 13.36 11.48
C LEU A 295 8.74 14.42 12.49
N GLU A 296 9.26 15.63 12.37
CA GLU A 296 8.82 16.77 13.17
C GLU A 296 7.66 17.53 12.51
N PRO A 297 6.74 18.14 13.30
CA PRO A 297 5.55 18.83 12.80
C PRO A 297 5.84 19.89 11.72
N ASP A 298 6.79 20.80 11.95
CA ASP A 298 7.10 21.87 10.98
C ASP A 298 7.68 21.33 9.67
N THR A 299 8.40 20.20 9.76
CA THR A 299 8.90 19.51 8.56
C THR A 299 7.77 18.83 7.81
N LEU A 300 6.79 18.24 8.51
CA LEU A 300 5.59 17.69 7.88
C LEU A 300 4.81 18.79 7.14
N ILE A 301 4.58 19.96 7.75
CA ILE A 301 3.85 21.05 7.10
C ILE A 301 4.56 21.52 5.83
N ARG A 302 5.89 21.69 5.86
CA ARG A 302 6.67 22.04 4.65
C ARG A 302 6.54 20.99 3.54
N LEU A 303 6.52 19.71 3.90
CA LEU A 303 6.32 18.62 2.95
C LEU A 303 4.90 18.66 2.36
N ILE A 304 3.87 18.91 3.18
CA ILE A 304 2.49 19.07 2.71
C ILE A 304 2.39 20.27 1.75
N ASP A 305 2.99 21.40 2.08
CA ASP A 305 3.00 22.60 1.22
C ASP A 305 3.64 22.36 -0.13
N THR A 306 4.67 21.52 -0.16
CA THR A 306 5.37 21.16 -1.39
C THR A 306 4.58 20.17 -2.24
N LEU A 307 3.96 19.17 -1.60
CA LEU A 307 3.33 18.03 -2.28
C LEU A 307 1.83 18.25 -2.58
N ASN A 308 1.17 19.10 -1.81
CA ASN A 308 -0.24 19.48 -1.95
C ASN A 308 -0.44 21.02 -1.82
N PRO A 309 0.19 21.84 -2.69
CA PRO A 309 0.16 23.30 -2.57
C PRO A 309 -1.24 23.91 -2.73
N GLN A 310 -2.16 23.21 -3.41
CA GLN A 310 -3.56 23.65 -3.58
C GLN A 310 -4.48 23.16 -2.45
N ASN A 311 -3.95 22.45 -1.44
CA ASN A 311 -4.72 21.83 -0.37
C ASN A 311 -5.90 20.96 -0.87
N GLU A 312 -5.67 20.23 -1.97
CA GLU A 312 -6.66 19.36 -2.59
C GLU A 312 -6.90 18.13 -1.70
N PRO A 313 -8.14 17.82 -1.28
CA PRO A 313 -8.42 16.58 -0.56
C PRO A 313 -8.11 15.37 -1.46
N GLY A 314 -7.61 14.29 -0.84
CA GLY A 314 -7.21 13.07 -1.54
C GLY A 314 -5.88 13.16 -2.30
N ARG A 315 -5.25 14.34 -2.39
CA ARG A 315 -3.93 14.49 -3.03
C ARG A 315 -2.81 13.82 -2.22
N LEU A 316 -2.85 13.93 -0.89
CA LEU A 316 -1.77 13.44 -0.03
C LEU A 316 -2.31 12.55 1.10
N THR A 317 -1.75 11.35 1.21
CA THR A 317 -1.98 10.39 2.29
C THR A 317 -0.75 10.35 3.20
N LEU A 318 -0.94 10.68 4.47
CA LEU A 318 0.08 10.58 5.50
C LEU A 318 0.01 9.20 6.15
N ILE A 319 1.06 8.40 5.96
CA ILE A 319 1.10 6.99 6.33
C ILE A 319 1.90 6.84 7.63
N ALA A 320 1.21 6.89 8.76
CA ALA A 320 1.75 6.84 10.11
C ALA A 320 2.31 5.46 10.45
N ARG A 321 3.60 5.38 10.79
CA ARG A 321 4.28 4.14 11.19
C ARG A 321 5.20 4.41 12.37
N PHE A 322 4.69 4.40 13.59
CA PHE A 322 5.48 4.76 14.77
C PHE A 322 5.98 3.54 15.56
N GLY A 323 5.26 2.43 15.48
CA GLY A 323 5.37 1.32 16.40
C GLY A 323 4.38 1.46 17.56
N ALA A 324 3.90 0.33 18.06
CA ALA A 324 2.88 0.26 19.12
C ALA A 324 3.25 1.07 20.37
N ASP A 325 4.54 1.14 20.69
CA ASP A 325 5.05 1.80 21.90
C ASP A 325 5.25 3.32 21.72
N LYS A 326 5.20 3.83 20.49
CA LYS A 326 5.59 5.22 20.17
C LYS A 326 4.48 6.05 19.55
N VAL A 327 3.42 5.43 19.03
CA VAL A 327 2.35 6.15 18.31
C VAL A 327 1.70 7.25 19.18
N VAL A 328 1.51 7.02 20.48
CA VAL A 328 0.92 8.01 21.41
C VAL A 328 1.80 9.27 21.56
N ASP A 329 3.12 9.12 21.53
CA ASP A 329 4.04 10.24 21.82
C ASP A 329 4.30 11.13 20.60
N HIS A 330 4.05 10.59 19.40
CA HIS A 330 4.40 11.22 18.13
C HIS A 330 3.19 11.67 17.31
N LEU A 331 2.20 10.80 17.11
CA LEU A 331 1.08 11.09 16.21
C LEU A 331 0.26 12.33 16.61
N PRO A 332 -0.11 12.54 17.90
CA PRO A 332 -0.91 13.72 18.28
C PRO A 332 -0.28 15.05 17.88
N LYS A 333 1.05 15.17 17.95
CA LYS A 333 1.78 16.40 17.59
C LYS A 333 1.64 16.71 16.09
N LEU A 334 1.65 15.67 15.25
CA LEU A 334 1.47 15.81 13.81
C LEU A 334 0.03 16.14 13.45
N LEU A 335 -0.95 15.47 14.09
CA LEU A 335 -2.38 15.75 13.89
C LEU A 335 -2.70 17.22 14.22
N ARG A 336 -2.30 17.70 15.39
CA ARG A 336 -2.53 19.09 15.81
C ARG A 336 -1.90 20.12 14.89
N ALA A 337 -0.72 19.82 14.32
CA ALA A 337 -0.11 20.71 13.34
C ALA A 337 -0.89 20.75 12.03
N VAL A 338 -1.29 19.59 11.50
CA VAL A 338 -2.09 19.50 10.27
C VAL A 338 -3.43 20.21 10.41
N GLU A 339 -4.12 20.00 11.54
CA GLU A 339 -5.39 20.66 11.87
C GLU A 339 -5.22 22.18 12.03
N ARG A 340 -4.22 22.63 12.80
CA ARG A 340 -3.94 24.06 13.01
C ARG A 340 -3.69 24.80 11.69
N GLU A 341 -2.99 24.16 10.76
CA GLU A 341 -2.68 24.74 9.44
C GLU A 341 -3.80 24.49 8.40
N GLY A 342 -4.92 23.85 8.79
CA GLY A 342 -6.07 23.61 7.93
C GLY A 342 -5.79 22.69 6.72
N ARG A 343 -4.88 21.72 6.87
CA ARG A 343 -4.43 20.87 5.75
C ARG A 343 -5.29 19.64 5.59
N ARG A 344 -5.77 19.41 4.36
CA ARG A 344 -6.63 18.29 4.00
C ARG A 344 -5.79 17.12 3.48
N VAL A 345 -5.74 16.05 4.26
CA VAL A 345 -4.95 14.85 4.01
C VAL A 345 -5.73 13.61 4.43
N VAL A 346 -5.37 12.46 3.86
CA VAL A 346 -5.80 11.16 4.38
C VAL A 346 -4.80 10.69 5.43
N TRP A 347 -5.27 10.32 6.62
CA TRP A 347 -4.43 9.63 7.60
C TRP A 347 -4.58 8.12 7.45
N SER A 348 -3.47 7.41 7.24
CA SER A 348 -3.43 5.96 7.14
C SER A 348 -2.44 5.38 8.14
N CYS A 349 -2.78 4.27 8.79
CA CYS A 349 -1.89 3.57 9.72
C CYS A 349 -1.12 2.46 9.00
N ASP A 350 0.21 2.52 9.04
CA ASP A 350 1.11 1.40 8.72
C ASP A 350 1.62 0.77 10.03
N PRO A 351 0.89 -0.23 10.55
CA PRO A 351 1.21 -0.85 11.84
C PRO A 351 2.34 -1.88 11.74
N MET A 352 2.99 -2.01 10.59
CA MET A 352 3.90 -3.12 10.33
C MET A 352 5.35 -2.69 10.45
N HIS A 353 5.73 -1.66 9.70
CA HIS A 353 7.13 -1.24 9.66
C HIS A 353 7.64 -0.77 11.03
N GLY A 354 6.75 -0.24 11.89
CA GLY A 354 7.03 0.20 13.27
C GLY A 354 7.35 -0.92 14.26
N ASN A 355 6.94 -2.15 13.96
CA ASN A 355 6.87 -3.26 14.92
C ASN A 355 7.76 -4.46 14.55
N THR A 356 8.72 -4.28 13.65
CA THR A 356 9.67 -5.34 13.28
C THR A 356 10.66 -5.59 14.43
N ILE A 357 10.79 -6.85 14.84
CA ILE A 357 11.77 -7.35 15.79
C ILE A 357 12.60 -8.49 15.16
N SER A 358 13.64 -8.96 15.85
CA SER A 358 14.38 -10.16 15.46
C SER A 358 14.16 -11.28 16.50
N LEU A 359 13.87 -12.49 16.04
CA LEU A 359 13.59 -13.66 16.86
C LEU A 359 14.07 -14.91 16.12
N ASN A 360 14.82 -15.80 16.79
CA ASN A 360 15.41 -17.01 16.19
C ASN A 360 16.18 -16.78 14.87
N GLY A 361 16.85 -15.63 14.73
CA GLY A 361 17.58 -15.28 13.50
C GLY A 361 16.70 -14.77 12.34
N TYR A 362 15.38 -14.76 12.50
CA TYR A 362 14.43 -14.19 11.56
C TYR A 362 13.99 -12.79 11.99
N LYS A 363 13.70 -11.93 11.02
CA LYS A 363 12.86 -10.77 11.30
C LYS A 363 11.43 -11.27 11.46
N THR A 364 10.69 -10.75 12.42
CA THR A 364 9.26 -11.04 12.56
C THR A 364 8.53 -9.80 13.08
N ARG A 365 7.21 -9.83 13.05
CA ARG A 365 6.34 -8.78 13.59
C ARG A 365 5.26 -9.47 14.43
N PRO A 366 5.22 -9.25 15.76
CA PRO A 366 4.16 -9.79 16.59
C PRO A 366 2.82 -9.18 16.22
N PHE A 367 1.83 -10.01 15.91
CA PHE A 367 0.49 -9.60 15.53
C PHE A 367 -0.16 -8.66 16.56
N ASP A 368 0.03 -8.93 17.85
CA ASP A 368 -0.52 -8.10 18.93
C ASP A 368 0.03 -6.66 18.89
N ARG A 369 1.30 -6.49 18.51
CA ARG A 369 1.90 -5.15 18.34
C ARG A 369 1.32 -4.43 17.12
N ILE A 370 1.11 -5.16 16.01
CA ILE A 370 0.45 -4.64 14.81
C ILE A 370 -0.95 -4.14 15.19
N LEU A 371 -1.75 -4.99 15.83
CA LEU A 371 -3.10 -4.64 16.27
C LEU A 371 -3.09 -3.47 17.26
N LYS A 372 -2.16 -3.46 18.23
CA LYS A 372 -2.06 -2.41 19.23
C LYS A 372 -1.79 -1.04 18.61
N GLU A 373 -0.93 -0.96 17.60
CA GLU A 373 -0.68 0.30 16.89
C GLU A 373 -1.92 0.79 16.16
N VAL A 374 -2.67 -0.09 15.49
CA VAL A 374 -3.94 0.27 14.85
C VAL A 374 -4.96 0.77 15.87
N GLN A 375 -5.18 0.06 16.97
CA GLN A 375 -6.11 0.48 18.02
C GLN A 375 -5.75 1.86 18.55
N THR A 376 -4.47 2.07 18.84
CA THR A 376 -3.97 3.32 19.40
C THR A 376 -4.05 4.47 18.38
N PHE A 377 -3.84 4.20 17.10
CA PHE A 377 -4.08 5.16 16.02
C PHE A 377 -5.53 5.66 16.01
N PHE A 378 -6.51 4.73 16.09
CA PHE A 378 -7.93 5.10 16.19
C PHE A 378 -8.25 5.89 17.48
N ASP A 379 -7.69 5.48 18.61
CA ASP A 379 -7.91 6.17 19.89
C ASP A 379 -7.34 7.59 19.89
N VAL A 380 -6.16 7.78 19.30
CA VAL A 380 -5.55 9.11 19.13
C VAL A 380 -6.40 9.99 18.20
N HIS A 381 -6.86 9.46 17.06
CA HIS A 381 -7.74 10.21 16.17
C HIS A 381 -9.04 10.65 16.85
N ARG A 382 -9.66 9.75 17.64
CA ARG A 382 -10.85 10.06 18.44
C ARG A 382 -10.57 11.16 19.46
N ALA A 383 -9.45 11.08 20.18
CA ALA A 383 -9.08 12.07 21.18
C ALA A 383 -8.80 13.46 20.56
N GLU A 384 -8.23 13.50 19.36
CA GLU A 384 -7.92 14.74 18.64
C GLU A 384 -9.09 15.22 17.74
N GLY A 385 -10.22 14.49 17.68
CA GLY A 385 -11.38 14.85 16.86
C GLY A 385 -11.16 14.72 15.34
N THR A 386 -10.14 13.98 14.91
CA THR A 386 -9.75 13.80 13.50
C THR A 386 -10.27 12.46 12.95
N HIS A 387 -10.04 12.17 11.67
CA HIS A 387 -10.54 10.95 11.02
C HIS A 387 -9.44 9.89 10.79
N PRO A 388 -9.60 8.67 11.31
CA PRO A 388 -8.70 7.54 11.01
C PRO A 388 -9.04 6.95 9.63
N GLY A 389 -8.46 7.51 8.58
CA GLY A 389 -8.86 7.28 7.18
C GLY A 389 -8.46 5.95 6.55
N GLY A 390 -7.52 5.20 7.09
CA GLY A 390 -7.11 3.95 6.45
C GLY A 390 -6.07 3.12 7.17
N ILE A 391 -5.76 1.98 6.55
CA ILE A 391 -4.62 1.12 6.91
C ILE A 391 -3.75 0.81 5.69
N HIS A 392 -2.46 0.65 5.93
CA HIS A 392 -1.44 0.25 4.97
C HIS A 392 -0.67 -0.95 5.53
N ILE A 393 -0.89 -2.13 4.96
CA ILE A 393 -0.31 -3.39 5.47
C ILE A 393 0.54 -4.12 4.43
N GLU A 394 1.43 -4.99 4.91
CA GLU A 394 2.14 -5.97 4.10
C GLU A 394 1.53 -7.34 4.32
N MET A 395 0.98 -7.94 3.27
CA MET A 395 0.21 -9.18 3.36
C MET A 395 0.36 -10.02 2.10
N THR A 396 0.08 -11.33 2.22
CA THR A 396 0.09 -12.27 1.11
C THR A 396 -1.07 -13.26 1.21
N GLY A 397 -1.54 -13.75 0.06
CA GLY A 397 -2.52 -14.83 0.00
C GLY A 397 -1.94 -16.22 0.32
N LYS A 398 -0.61 -16.33 0.40
CA LYS A 398 0.08 -17.58 0.75
C LYS A 398 -0.05 -17.89 2.24
N ASN A 399 -0.10 -19.18 2.57
CA ASN A 399 -0.04 -19.66 3.94
C ASN A 399 1.42 -19.68 4.44
N VAL A 400 1.93 -18.51 4.83
CA VAL A 400 3.30 -18.28 5.32
C VAL A 400 3.35 -18.14 6.84
N THR A 401 4.53 -18.38 7.42
CA THR A 401 4.82 -18.20 8.86
C THR A 401 5.83 -17.07 9.06
N GLU A 402 5.44 -15.84 8.69
CA GLU A 402 6.35 -14.68 8.72
C GLU A 402 6.13 -13.80 9.96
N CYS A 403 4.86 -13.52 10.32
CA CYS A 403 4.49 -12.79 11.53
C CYS A 403 4.09 -13.76 12.65
N THR A 404 4.53 -13.50 13.87
CA THR A 404 4.19 -14.28 15.07
C THR A 404 2.80 -13.90 15.62
N GLY A 405 2.13 -14.82 16.31
CA GLY A 405 0.80 -14.61 16.88
C GLY A 405 -0.35 -14.75 15.87
N GLY A 406 -1.44 -14.01 16.09
CA GLY A 406 -2.73 -14.22 15.43
C GLY A 406 -3.45 -15.46 15.98
N ALA A 407 -4.64 -15.80 15.48
CA ALA A 407 -5.41 -16.87 16.09
C ALA A 407 -4.80 -18.27 15.94
N ARG A 408 -3.89 -18.49 14.99
CA ARG A 408 -3.09 -19.73 14.91
C ARG A 408 -1.92 -19.77 15.90
N ALA A 409 -1.65 -18.66 16.61
CA ALA A 409 -0.58 -18.53 17.59
C ALA A 409 0.81 -18.93 17.06
N ILE A 410 1.18 -18.44 15.87
CA ILE A 410 2.47 -18.74 15.23
C ILE A 410 3.60 -18.35 16.19
N SER A 411 4.41 -19.33 16.58
CA SER A 411 5.53 -19.19 17.50
C SER A 411 6.81 -18.76 16.79
N ALA A 412 7.87 -18.53 17.57
CA ALA A 412 9.20 -18.24 17.06
C ALA A 412 9.79 -19.40 16.24
N ASP A 413 9.46 -20.63 16.63
CA ASP A 413 10.02 -21.84 16.04
C ASP A 413 9.33 -22.18 14.71
N ASP A 414 8.04 -21.84 14.57
CA ASP A 414 7.26 -22.03 13.34
C ASP A 414 7.73 -21.11 12.19
N LEU A 415 8.51 -20.06 12.50
CA LEU A 415 9.00 -19.12 11.48
C LEU A 415 9.79 -19.84 10.40
N GLN A 416 10.60 -20.85 10.76
CA GLN A 416 11.45 -21.56 9.80
C GLN A 416 10.66 -22.36 8.75
N ASP A 417 9.39 -22.69 9.03
CA ASP A 417 8.61 -23.62 8.20
C ASP A 417 8.29 -23.04 6.82
N ARG A 418 7.86 -21.77 6.77
CA ARG A 418 7.36 -21.11 5.55
C ARG A 418 7.71 -19.62 5.51
N TYR A 419 8.95 -19.28 5.86
CA TYR A 419 9.47 -17.91 5.74
C TYR A 419 9.88 -17.61 4.28
N HIS A 420 8.94 -17.09 3.48
CA HIS A 420 9.15 -16.93 2.03
C HIS A 420 9.53 -15.50 1.63
N THR A 421 9.67 -14.58 2.58
CA THR A 421 10.12 -13.21 2.32
C THR A 421 11.61 -13.07 2.62
N HIS A 422 12.34 -12.41 1.73
CA HIS A 422 13.70 -11.94 2.02
C HIS A 422 13.74 -10.47 2.44
N CYS A 423 12.55 -9.86 2.47
CA CYS A 423 12.37 -8.47 2.80
C CYS A 423 11.89 -8.34 4.24
N ASP A 424 10.65 -7.90 4.43
CA ASP A 424 10.05 -7.84 5.76
C ASP A 424 8.89 -8.84 5.86
N PRO A 425 8.57 -9.30 7.09
CA PRO A 425 7.50 -10.26 7.38
C PRO A 425 6.10 -9.78 6.98
N ARG A 426 5.35 -10.56 6.22
CA ARG A 426 3.97 -10.26 5.81
C ARG A 426 2.97 -10.93 6.72
N LEU A 427 1.78 -10.34 6.82
CA LEU A 427 0.60 -11.04 7.34
C LEU A 427 0.21 -12.14 6.35
N ASN A 428 0.01 -13.36 6.83
CA ASN A 428 -0.65 -14.38 6.01
C ASN A 428 -2.16 -14.10 5.89
N ALA A 429 -2.86 -14.93 5.13
CA ALA A 429 -4.30 -14.77 4.90
C ALA A 429 -5.12 -14.71 6.21
N ASP A 430 -4.91 -15.64 7.14
CA ASP A 430 -5.66 -15.69 8.40
C ASP A 430 -5.43 -14.43 9.25
N GLN A 431 -4.16 -14.02 9.40
CA GLN A 431 -3.82 -12.82 10.17
C GLN A 431 -4.34 -11.53 9.52
N ALA A 432 -4.25 -11.43 8.19
CA ALA A 432 -4.74 -10.26 7.44
C ALA A 432 -6.26 -10.12 7.60
N LEU A 433 -7.00 -11.22 7.51
CA LEU A 433 -8.44 -11.19 7.68
C LEU A 433 -8.85 -10.99 9.15
N GLU A 434 -8.12 -11.54 10.12
CA GLU A 434 -8.32 -11.26 11.54
C GLU A 434 -8.19 -9.76 11.83
N LEU A 435 -7.15 -9.13 11.27
CA LEU A 435 -6.97 -7.69 11.36
C LEU A 435 -8.13 -6.92 10.74
N ALA A 436 -8.65 -7.34 9.58
CA ALA A 436 -9.81 -6.68 8.96
C ALA A 436 -11.05 -6.70 9.88
N PHE A 437 -11.32 -7.82 10.56
CA PHE A 437 -12.44 -7.91 11.49
C PHE A 437 -12.29 -6.98 12.69
N LEU A 438 -11.08 -6.89 13.24
CA LEU A 438 -10.79 -6.03 14.38
C LEU A 438 -10.85 -4.54 13.99
N VAL A 439 -10.33 -4.18 12.82
CA VAL A 439 -10.46 -2.83 12.27
C VAL A 439 -11.92 -2.48 11.99
N ALA A 440 -12.72 -3.42 11.47
CA ALA A 440 -14.14 -3.20 11.25
C ALA A 440 -14.91 -2.91 12.55
N GLU A 441 -14.53 -3.53 13.68
CA GLU A 441 -15.07 -3.17 14.99
C GLU A 441 -14.68 -1.75 15.43
N LEU A 442 -13.44 -1.33 15.17
CA LEU A 442 -12.96 0.02 15.46
C LEU A 442 -13.72 1.07 14.64
N LEU A 443 -13.94 0.81 13.35
CA LEU A 443 -14.74 1.67 12.48
C LEU A 443 -16.18 1.81 12.98
N LYS A 444 -16.81 0.70 13.38
CA LYS A 444 -18.15 0.72 13.96
C LYS A 444 -18.22 1.55 15.24
N LYS A 445 -17.22 1.42 16.12
CA LYS A 445 -17.12 2.22 17.36
C LYS A 445 -16.94 3.70 17.04
N ASP A 446 -16.10 4.05 16.07
CA ASP A 446 -15.86 5.44 15.67
C ASP A 446 -17.09 6.10 15.06
N ALA A 447 -17.79 5.39 14.17
CA ALA A 447 -19.04 5.86 13.57
C ALA A 447 -20.16 6.08 14.60
N ALA A 448 -20.18 5.30 15.70
CA ALA A 448 -21.14 5.50 16.79
C ALA A 448 -20.77 6.71 17.67
N ALA A 449 -19.48 7.01 17.82
CA ALA A 449 -19.00 8.17 18.58
C ALA A 449 -19.19 9.51 17.84
N HIS A 450 -19.25 9.50 16.51
CA HIS A 450 -19.36 10.69 15.67
C HIS A 450 -20.52 10.61 14.65
N PRO A 451 -21.79 10.61 15.11
CA PRO A 451 -22.95 10.43 14.23
C PRO A 451 -23.11 11.53 13.19
N GLU A 452 -22.61 12.74 13.45
CA GLU A 452 -22.71 13.89 12.55
C GLU A 452 -21.96 13.69 11.22
N ARG A 453 -20.89 12.86 11.22
CA ARG A 453 -20.16 12.51 9.98
C ARG A 453 -20.98 11.67 9.00
N LYS A 454 -22.07 11.03 9.45
CA LYS A 454 -22.96 10.25 8.56
C LYS A 454 -23.90 11.10 7.71
N ILE A 455 -24.18 12.34 8.12
CA ILE A 455 -25.23 13.18 7.50
C ILE A 455 -24.74 13.86 6.21
N ALA A 456 -23.42 13.94 5.98
CA ALA A 456 -22.85 14.55 4.78
C ALA A 456 -22.83 13.64 3.53
N ALA A 457 -23.03 12.32 3.70
CA ALA A 457 -22.96 11.33 2.61
C ALA A 457 -24.34 10.87 2.07
N GLY A 458 -25.43 11.55 2.47
CA GLY A 458 -26.81 11.23 2.10
C GLY A 458 -27.35 12.02 0.93
#